data_AF-A0A1Y2U8B3-F1
#
_entry.id   AF-A0A1Y2U8B3-F1
#
_cell.length_a   1.000
_cell.length_b   1.000
_cell.length_c   1.000
_cell.angle_alpha   90.00
_cell.angle_beta   90.00
_cell.angle_gamma   90.00
#
_symmetry.space_group_name_H-M   'P 1'
#
loop_
_entity.id
_entity.type
_entity.pdbx_description
1 polymer ?
#
loop_
_entity_poly.entity_id
_entity_poly.type
_entity_poly.pdbx_seq_one_letter_code
_entity_poly.pdbx_strand_id
1 'polypeptide(L)'
;PCTQSASLSTLPHGTIFNRKDLYTQHLRRMHIPASLKKQVKQRKPSPEWEARERACQDQAKRTRCDLPSHMRCPAFGCTAHFEGPNAWDDRMEHVAKHLEKAVTGSERPIEFGGPHDQTLIDWATRADIAIIERGEKGNWRLCNPLKSSNGPRAG
;
A
#
# COMPACT_ATOMS: atom_id res chain seq x y z
N PRO A 1 -25.80 17.90 -8.31
CA PRO A 1 -25.16 16.92 -9.21
C PRO A 1 -23.80 17.43 -9.72
N CYS A 2 -22.70 16.96 -9.13
CA CYS A 2 -21.38 17.17 -9.70
C CYS A 2 -20.55 15.91 -9.46
N THR A 3 -20.56 15.05 -10.46
CA THR A 3 -19.78 13.82 -10.53
C THR A 3 -18.32 14.21 -10.62
N GLN A 4 -17.58 14.13 -9.52
CA GLN A 4 -16.12 14.19 -9.58
C GLN A 4 -15.64 12.84 -10.10
N SER A 5 -15.45 12.78 -11.42
CA SER A 5 -14.66 11.73 -12.05
C SER A 5 -13.27 11.74 -11.42
N ALA A 6 -12.92 10.67 -10.71
CA ALA A 6 -11.57 10.46 -10.20
C ALA A 6 -10.63 10.33 -11.40
N SER A 7 -10.08 11.46 -11.85
CA SER A 7 -8.99 11.49 -12.81
C SER A 7 -7.81 10.76 -12.17
N LEU A 8 -7.38 9.65 -12.77
CA LEU A 8 -6.11 8.99 -12.47
C LEU A 8 -5.03 10.07 -12.49
N SER A 9 -4.63 10.53 -11.31
CA SER A 9 -3.69 11.63 -11.15
C SER A 9 -2.43 11.28 -11.91
N THR A 10 -2.16 12.00 -13.00
CA THR A 10 -0.94 11.83 -13.78
C THR A 10 0.24 11.89 -12.82
N LEU A 11 1.00 10.80 -12.75
CA LEU A 11 2.15 10.72 -11.86
C LEU A 11 3.07 11.90 -12.14
N PRO A 12 3.51 12.65 -11.11
CA PRO A 12 4.40 13.79 -11.32
C PRO A 12 5.68 13.34 -12.01
N HIS A 13 6.24 14.22 -12.85
CA HIS A 13 7.48 13.97 -13.58
C HIS A 13 8.65 13.87 -12.57
N GLY A 14 8.94 12.66 -12.08
CA GLY A 14 9.94 12.44 -11.03
C GLY A 14 9.98 11.00 -10.51
N THR A 15 10.96 10.71 -9.65
CA THR A 15 11.13 9.38 -9.06
C THR A 15 10.12 9.16 -7.94
N ILE A 16 9.31 8.10 -8.04
CA ILE A 16 8.41 7.68 -6.97
C ILE A 16 9.06 6.59 -6.14
N PHE A 17 9.03 6.75 -4.82
CA PHE A 17 9.56 5.78 -3.88
C PHE A 17 8.40 5.10 -3.16
N ASN A 18 8.28 3.77 -3.30
CA ASN A 18 7.29 2.97 -2.56
C ASN A 18 7.64 2.78 -1.08
N ARG A 19 8.83 3.22 -0.67
CA ARG A 19 9.42 3.00 0.63
C ARG A 19 10.11 4.25 1.15
N LYS A 20 9.82 4.59 2.42
CA LYS A 20 10.36 5.74 3.12
C LYS A 20 11.89 5.74 3.16
N ASP A 21 12.51 4.58 3.36
CA ASP A 21 13.97 4.47 3.47
C ASP A 21 14.68 4.74 2.13
N LEU A 22 14.10 4.33 1.01
CA LEU A 22 14.62 4.62 -0.33
C LEU A 22 14.57 6.13 -0.63
N TYR A 23 13.45 6.79 -0.28
CA TYR A 23 13.34 8.24 -0.37
C TYR A 23 14.37 8.95 0.54
N THR A 24 14.55 8.45 1.76
CA THR A 24 15.54 9.02 2.70
C THR A 24 16.97 8.88 2.16
N GLN A 25 17.30 7.72 1.58
CA GLN A 25 18.59 7.52 0.93
C GLN A 25 18.79 8.50 -0.24
N HIS A 26 17.75 8.73 -1.04
CA HIS A 26 17.80 9.73 -2.12
C HIS A 26 18.07 11.14 -1.58
N LEU A 27 17.37 11.58 -0.53
CA LEU A 27 17.62 12.87 0.12
C LEU A 27 19.08 13.01 0.59
N ARG A 28 19.63 11.98 1.24
CA ARG A 28 21.02 11.97 1.75
C ARG A 28 22.07 12.01 0.65
N ARG A 29 21.79 11.44 -0.53
CA ARG A 29 22.74 11.40 -1.64
C ARG A 29 22.66 12.64 -2.52
N MET A 30 21.45 13.12 -2.78
CA MET A 30 21.19 14.15 -3.79
C MET A 30 20.92 15.54 -3.21
N HIS A 31 20.34 15.63 -2.01
CA HIS A 31 19.83 16.89 -1.45
C HIS A 31 20.54 17.37 -0.18
N ILE A 32 21.57 16.64 0.26
CA ILE A 32 22.34 17.02 1.42
C ILE A 32 23.15 18.31 1.19
N PRO A 33 23.05 19.32 2.08
CA PRO A 33 23.85 20.54 2.00
C PRO A 33 25.35 20.23 2.01
N ALA A 34 26.12 20.98 1.23
CA ALA A 34 27.57 20.79 1.14
C ALA A 34 28.27 20.90 2.52
N SER A 35 27.76 21.77 3.39
CA SER A 35 28.24 21.94 4.78
C SER A 35 28.08 20.69 5.64
N LEU A 36 27.05 19.87 5.40
CA LEU A 36 26.72 18.69 6.22
C LEU A 36 27.17 17.36 5.58
N LYS A 37 27.61 17.36 4.31
CA LYS A 37 28.05 16.16 3.57
C LYS A 37 29.06 15.31 4.33
N LYS A 38 30.08 15.93 4.95
CA LYS A 38 31.13 15.22 5.69
C LYS A 38 30.60 14.60 6.99
N GLN A 39 29.76 15.32 7.74
CA GLN A 39 29.21 14.86 9.01
C GLN A 39 28.26 13.68 8.83
N VAL A 40 27.37 13.75 7.83
CA VAL A 40 26.42 12.64 7.56
C VAL A 40 27.13 11.43 6.97
N LYS A 41 28.17 11.61 6.12
CA LYS A 41 29.00 10.48 5.64
C LYS A 41 29.70 9.76 6.80
N GLN A 42 30.09 10.49 7.83
CA GLN A 42 30.65 9.97 9.08
C GLN A 42 29.58 9.48 10.08
N ARG A 43 28.30 9.46 9.69
CA ARG A 43 27.15 9.11 10.55
C ARG A 43 27.10 9.92 11.86
N LYS A 44 27.61 11.15 11.85
CA LYS A 44 27.49 12.07 12.99
C LYS A 44 26.07 12.62 13.05
N PRO A 45 25.43 12.63 14.25
CA PRO A 45 24.10 13.21 14.41
C PRO A 45 24.09 14.68 13.98
N SER A 46 23.07 15.07 13.22
CA SER A 46 22.80 16.46 12.84
C SER A 46 21.31 16.72 13.04
N PRO A 47 20.90 17.29 14.19
CA PRO A 47 19.49 17.48 14.50
C PRO A 47 18.75 18.34 13.46
N GLU A 48 19.41 19.36 12.93
CA GLU A 48 18.86 20.22 11.87
C GLU A 48 18.57 19.44 10.58
N TRP A 49 19.49 18.57 10.16
CA TRP A 49 19.29 17.73 8.97
C TRP A 49 18.21 16.68 9.19
N GLU A 50 18.17 16.04 10.36
CA GLU A 50 17.14 15.06 10.70
C GLU A 50 15.73 15.68 10.73
N ALA A 51 15.60 16.92 11.25
CA ALA A 51 14.34 17.66 11.21
C ALA A 51 13.90 17.97 9.77
N ARG A 52 14.85 18.39 8.92
CA ARG A 52 14.58 18.64 7.50
C ARG A 52 14.23 17.37 6.74
N GLU A 53 14.90 16.25 6.99
CA GLU A 53 14.56 14.94 6.42
C GLU A 53 13.12 14.56 6.74
N ARG A 54 12.70 14.74 8.00
CA ARG A 54 11.33 14.47 8.44
C ARG A 54 10.32 15.36 7.72
N ALA A 55 10.58 16.67 7.64
CA ALA A 55 9.71 17.60 6.91
C ALA A 55 9.57 17.21 5.42
N CYS A 56 10.69 16.85 4.77
CA CYS A 56 10.68 16.35 3.39
C CYS A 56 9.90 15.03 3.24
N GLN A 57 9.98 14.11 4.22
CA GLN A 57 9.23 12.85 4.22
C GLN A 57 7.73 13.10 4.35
N ASP A 58 7.33 13.96 5.28
CA ASP A 58 5.93 14.29 5.52
C ASP A 58 5.32 15.00 4.29
N GLN A 59 6.06 15.93 3.68
CA GLN A 59 5.64 16.61 2.46
C GLN A 59 5.56 15.69 1.24
N ALA A 60 6.40 14.66 1.16
CA ALA A 60 6.42 13.72 0.02
C ALA A 60 5.45 12.54 0.19
N LYS A 61 4.98 12.25 1.41
CA LYS A 61 4.04 11.16 1.67
C LYS A 61 2.73 11.41 0.91
N ARG A 62 2.29 10.42 0.14
CA ARG A 62 0.97 10.42 -0.50
C ARG A 62 0.24 9.15 -0.14
N THR A 63 -0.99 9.28 0.35
CA THR A 63 -1.89 8.13 0.50
C THR A 63 -2.38 7.75 -0.88
N ARG A 64 -2.19 6.49 -1.25
CA ARG A 64 -2.56 5.99 -2.57
C ARG A 64 -4.06 5.72 -2.68
N CYS A 65 -4.62 5.09 -1.65
CA CYS A 65 -6.00 4.62 -1.64
C CYS A 65 -6.47 4.45 -0.20
N ASP A 66 -7.78 4.46 -0.01
CA ASP A 66 -8.40 4.24 1.28
C ASP A 66 -8.53 2.73 1.59
N LEU A 67 -8.49 2.40 2.89
CA LEU A 67 -8.74 1.05 3.38
C LEU A 67 -10.23 0.69 3.25
N PRO A 68 -10.58 -0.61 3.19
CA PRO A 68 -11.97 -1.03 3.10
C PRO A 68 -12.73 -0.66 4.36
N SER A 69 -13.95 -0.13 4.19
CA SER A 69 -14.85 0.22 5.30
C SER A 69 -15.84 -0.90 5.66
N HIS A 70 -15.86 -1.99 4.90
CA HIS A 70 -16.67 -3.17 5.16
C HIS A 70 -15.91 -4.41 4.67
N MET A 71 -15.82 -5.43 5.53
CA MET A 71 -15.17 -6.70 5.21
C MET A 71 -15.86 -7.88 5.90
N ARG A 72 -15.72 -9.06 5.32
CA ARG A 72 -16.14 -10.33 5.93
C ARG A 72 -14.93 -11.23 6.22
N CYS A 73 -15.09 -12.12 7.19
CA CYS A 73 -14.09 -13.14 7.48
C CYS A 73 -14.10 -14.23 6.38
N PRO A 74 -12.95 -14.60 5.82
CA PRO A 74 -12.86 -15.65 4.79
C PRO A 74 -12.83 -17.08 5.36
N ALA A 75 -12.73 -17.24 6.69
CA ALA A 75 -12.67 -18.56 7.31
C ALA A 75 -13.96 -19.36 7.07
N PHE A 76 -13.81 -20.64 6.75
CA PHE A 76 -14.94 -21.51 6.42
C PHE A 76 -15.95 -21.59 7.58
N GLY A 77 -17.21 -21.23 7.33
CA GLY A 77 -18.28 -21.24 8.32
C GLY A 77 -18.28 -20.04 9.28
N CYS A 78 -17.35 -19.11 9.17
CA CYS A 78 -17.36 -17.89 9.97
C CYS A 78 -18.32 -16.84 9.38
N THR A 79 -19.10 -16.19 10.24
CA THR A 79 -20.09 -15.17 9.87
C THR A 79 -19.71 -13.76 10.32
N ALA A 80 -18.50 -13.59 10.86
CA ALA A 80 -18.01 -12.29 11.29
C ALA A 80 -17.93 -11.30 10.12
N HIS A 81 -18.44 -10.10 10.36
CA HIS A 81 -18.37 -8.94 9.47
C HIS A 81 -17.87 -7.74 10.26
N PHE A 82 -17.20 -6.84 9.56
CA PHE A 82 -16.50 -5.69 10.13
C PHE A 82 -16.89 -4.46 9.34
N GLU A 83 -17.18 -3.36 10.03
CA GLU A 83 -17.65 -2.12 9.44
C GLU A 83 -16.94 -0.90 10.05
N GLY A 84 -16.85 0.16 9.26
CA GLY A 84 -16.25 1.43 9.67
C GLY A 84 -14.76 1.55 9.29
N PRO A 85 -14.09 2.62 9.74
CA PRO A 85 -12.73 2.96 9.30
C PRO A 85 -11.67 1.93 9.72
N ASN A 86 -11.94 1.12 10.74
CA ASN A 86 -11.04 0.09 11.25
C ASN A 86 -11.36 -1.31 10.73
N ALA A 87 -12.32 -1.46 9.79
CA ALA A 87 -12.81 -2.77 9.36
C ALA A 87 -11.70 -3.70 8.84
N TRP A 88 -10.64 -3.15 8.24
CA TRP A 88 -9.45 -3.91 7.86
C TRP A 88 -8.70 -4.47 9.07
N ASP A 89 -8.40 -3.63 10.06
CA ASP A 89 -7.61 -4.01 11.23
C ASP A 89 -8.38 -5.00 12.10
N ASP A 90 -9.66 -4.73 12.38
CA ASP A 90 -10.54 -5.61 13.14
C ASP A 90 -10.68 -6.98 12.48
N ARG A 91 -10.80 -7.00 11.14
CA ARG A 91 -10.79 -8.24 10.36
C ARG A 91 -9.49 -9.00 10.55
N MET A 92 -8.34 -8.34 10.40
CA MET A 92 -7.05 -9.03 10.48
C MET A 92 -6.75 -9.55 11.89
N GLU A 93 -7.16 -8.83 12.94
CA GLU A 93 -7.09 -9.30 14.33
C GLU A 93 -7.95 -10.56 14.54
N HIS A 94 -9.18 -10.55 14.02
CA HIS A 94 -10.06 -11.72 14.09
C HIS A 94 -9.51 -12.91 13.30
N VAL A 95 -9.06 -12.67 12.06
CA VAL A 95 -8.50 -13.70 11.17
C VAL A 95 -7.23 -14.32 11.75
N ALA A 96 -6.43 -13.57 12.52
CA ALA A 96 -5.25 -14.12 13.21
C ALA A 96 -5.61 -15.33 14.10
N LYS A 97 -6.72 -15.29 14.82
CA LYS A 97 -7.20 -16.40 15.66
C LYS A 97 -7.52 -17.65 14.84
N HIS A 98 -8.09 -17.47 13.64
CA HIS A 98 -8.34 -18.57 12.71
C HIS A 98 -7.03 -19.14 12.14
N LEU A 99 -6.06 -18.27 11.82
CA LEU A 99 -4.74 -18.70 11.35
C LEU A 99 -4.01 -19.54 12.41
N GLU A 100 -4.06 -19.13 13.68
CA GLU A 100 -3.49 -19.88 14.81
C GLU A 100 -4.09 -21.29 14.92
N LYS A 101 -5.42 -21.41 14.83
CA LYS A 101 -6.11 -22.71 14.88
C LYS A 101 -5.90 -23.56 13.62
N ALA A 102 -5.73 -22.94 12.46
CA ALA A 102 -5.40 -23.65 11.24
C ALA A 102 -4.01 -24.29 11.33
N VAL A 103 -3.05 -23.62 11.98
CA VAL A 103 -1.72 -24.16 12.24
C VAL A 103 -1.77 -25.38 13.17
N THR A 104 -2.67 -25.40 14.16
CA THR A 104 -2.87 -26.57 15.04
C THR A 104 -3.75 -27.66 14.43
N GLY A 105 -4.21 -27.50 13.18
CA GLY A 105 -5.13 -28.43 12.52
C GLY A 105 -6.55 -28.44 13.08
N SER A 106 -6.87 -27.49 13.97
CA SER A 106 -8.20 -27.37 14.60
C SER A 106 -9.21 -26.69 13.67
N GLU A 107 -8.74 -25.97 12.66
CA GLU A 107 -9.56 -25.35 11.62
C GLU A 107 -8.93 -25.53 10.22
N ARG A 108 -9.71 -25.26 9.18
CA ARG A 108 -9.22 -25.33 7.80
C ARG A 108 -8.27 -24.16 7.50
N PRO A 109 -7.25 -24.35 6.64
CA PRO A 109 -6.44 -23.24 6.15
C PRO A 109 -7.29 -22.14 5.53
N ILE A 110 -6.93 -20.90 5.81
CA ILE A 110 -7.62 -19.73 5.28
C ILE A 110 -7.08 -19.41 3.90
N GLU A 111 -7.99 -19.31 2.93
CA GLU A 111 -7.69 -18.79 1.60
C GLU A 111 -8.16 -17.34 1.51
N PHE A 112 -7.22 -16.43 1.25
CA PHE A 112 -7.55 -15.03 1.00
C PHE A 112 -7.88 -14.81 -0.47
N GLY A 113 -8.86 -13.95 -0.72
CA GLY A 113 -9.41 -13.74 -2.06
C GLY A 113 -10.36 -14.87 -2.52
N GLY A 114 -10.79 -14.77 -3.78
CA GLY A 114 -11.71 -15.75 -4.37
C GLY A 114 -13.14 -15.71 -3.79
N PRO A 115 -13.93 -16.77 -4.00
CA PRO A 115 -15.36 -16.80 -3.64
C PRO A 115 -15.64 -16.66 -2.14
N HIS A 116 -14.69 -17.05 -1.29
CA HIS A 116 -14.83 -17.00 0.17
C HIS A 116 -14.40 -15.65 0.76
N ASP A 117 -13.82 -14.75 -0.03
CA ASP A 117 -13.32 -13.45 0.42
C ASP A 117 -13.73 -12.35 -0.58
N GLN A 118 -15.00 -12.38 -1.00
CA GLN A 118 -15.52 -11.49 -2.03
C GLN A 118 -15.37 -10.01 -1.65
N THR A 119 -15.51 -9.65 -0.36
CA THR A 119 -15.32 -8.26 0.08
C THR A 119 -13.90 -7.74 -0.14
N LEU A 120 -12.88 -8.61 0.00
CA LEU A 120 -11.50 -8.25 -0.32
C LEU A 120 -11.32 -8.04 -1.82
N ILE A 121 -11.84 -8.96 -2.64
CA ILE A 121 -11.75 -8.90 -4.10
C ILE A 121 -12.47 -7.66 -4.64
N ASP A 122 -13.68 -7.39 -4.16
CA ASP A 122 -14.47 -6.23 -4.57
C ASP A 122 -13.72 -4.94 -4.24
N TRP A 123 -13.23 -4.78 -3.01
CA TRP A 123 -12.45 -3.61 -2.64
C TRP A 123 -11.18 -3.47 -3.48
N ALA A 124 -10.41 -4.54 -3.65
CA ALA A 124 -9.13 -4.51 -4.36
C ALA A 124 -9.28 -4.25 -5.87
N THR A 125 -10.45 -4.53 -6.45
CA THR A 125 -10.75 -4.33 -7.89
C THR A 125 -11.46 -3.03 -8.21
N ARG A 126 -11.98 -2.30 -7.21
CA ARG A 126 -12.58 -0.98 -7.43
C ARG A 126 -11.63 -0.06 -8.19
N ALA A 127 -12.16 0.73 -9.13
CA ALA A 127 -11.34 1.57 -10.01
C ALA A 127 -10.46 2.61 -9.26
N ASP A 128 -10.92 3.10 -8.10
CA ASP A 128 -10.18 4.03 -7.24
C ASP A 128 -9.10 3.35 -6.37
N ILE A 129 -9.22 2.04 -6.14
CA ILE A 129 -8.25 1.24 -5.36
C ILE A 129 -7.24 0.54 -6.28
N ALA A 130 -7.76 -0.12 -7.31
CA ALA A 130 -7.05 -0.77 -8.42
C ALA A 130 -5.77 -1.49 -7.96
N ILE A 131 -5.87 -2.36 -6.94
CA ILE A 131 -4.75 -3.19 -6.48
C ILE A 131 -4.61 -4.42 -7.37
N ILE A 132 -5.74 -5.02 -7.75
CA ILE A 132 -5.80 -6.18 -8.65
C ILE A 132 -6.78 -5.95 -9.79
N GLU A 133 -6.53 -6.60 -10.92
CA GLU A 133 -7.42 -6.63 -12.08
C GLU A 133 -7.54 -8.05 -12.64
N ARG A 134 -8.63 -8.33 -13.38
CA ARG A 134 -8.75 -9.57 -14.15
C ARG A 134 -7.98 -9.42 -15.47
N GLY A 135 -7.02 -10.30 -15.71
CA GLY A 135 -6.33 -10.42 -16.98
C GLY A 135 -7.19 -11.07 -18.06
N GLU A 136 -6.70 -11.06 -19.30
CA GLU A 136 -7.39 -11.58 -20.50
C GLU A 136 -7.80 -13.05 -20.39
N LYS A 137 -7.05 -13.85 -19.61
CA LYS A 137 -7.31 -15.29 -19.39
C LYS A 137 -8.12 -15.55 -18.11
N GLY A 138 -8.71 -14.52 -17.51
CA GLY A 138 -9.47 -14.61 -16.27
C GLY A 138 -8.63 -14.73 -14.98
N ASN A 139 -7.29 -14.72 -15.10
CA ASN A 139 -6.38 -14.76 -13.96
C ASN A 139 -6.24 -13.38 -13.29
N TRP A 140 -6.07 -13.37 -11.97
CA TRP A 140 -5.79 -12.13 -11.23
C TRP A 140 -4.37 -11.62 -11.51
N ARG A 141 -4.24 -10.30 -11.69
CA ARG A 141 -2.96 -9.61 -11.88
C ARG A 141 -2.85 -8.46 -10.89
N LEU A 142 -1.66 -8.26 -10.33
CA LEU A 142 -1.36 -7.09 -9.51
C LEU A 142 -1.17 -5.87 -10.42
N CYS A 143 -1.92 -4.80 -10.14
CA CYS A 143 -1.71 -3.52 -10.77
C CYS A 143 -0.44 -2.89 -10.17
N ASN A 144 0.42 -2.31 -11.03
CA ASN A 144 1.55 -1.54 -10.56
C ASN A 144 1.20 -0.04 -10.59
N PRO A 145 0.80 0.56 -9.45
CA PRO A 145 0.38 1.95 -9.42
C PRO A 145 1.52 2.95 -9.66
N LEU A 146 2.76 2.47 -9.65
CA LEU A 146 3.96 3.30 -9.84
C LEU A 146 4.50 3.24 -11.26
N LYS A 147 3.91 2.41 -12.13
CA LYS A 147 4.19 2.42 -13.56
C LYS A 147 3.23 3.39 -14.23
N SER A 148 3.77 4.48 -14.77
CA SER A 148 3.03 5.31 -15.72
C SER A 148 2.59 4.44 -16.89
N SER A 149 1.30 4.49 -17.26
CA SER A 149 0.76 3.75 -18.40
C SER A 149 1.38 4.13 -19.74
N ASN A 150 2.18 5.20 -19.81
CA ASN A 150 2.95 5.60 -20.98
C ASN A 150 4.40 5.92 -20.62
N GLY A 151 5.29 4.95 -20.78
CA GLY A 151 6.71 5.16 -20.98
C GLY A 151 7.15 4.30 -22.17
N PRO A 152 7.90 4.83 -23.16
CA PRO A 152 8.25 4.05 -24.33
C PRO A 152 9.05 2.82 -23.89
N ARG A 153 8.68 1.65 -24.43
CA ARG A 153 9.53 0.46 -24.37
C ARG A 153 10.80 0.80 -25.16
N ALA A 154 11.85 1.24 -24.47
CA ALA A 154 13.19 1.27 -25.03
C ALA A 154 13.64 -0.19 -25.19
N GLY A 155 13.96 -0.56 -26.43
CA GLY A 155 14.57 -1.83 -26.80
C GLY A 155 16.05 -1.89 -26.45
#